data_AF-A0A943IVW5-F1
#
_entry.id   AF-A0A943IVW5-F1
#
_cell.length_a   1.000
_cell.length_b   1.000
_cell.length_c   1.000
_cell.angle_alpha   90.00
_cell.angle_beta   90.00
_cell.angle_gamma   90.00
#
_symmetry.space_group_name_H-M   'P 1'
#
loop_
_entity.id
_entity.type
_entity.pdbx_description
1 polymer ?
#
loop_
_entity_poly.entity_id
_entity_poly.type
_entity_poly.pdbx_seq_one_letter_code
_entity_poly.pdbx_strand_id
1 'polypeptide(L)'
;MNYITYKQIDGTITSGFKVKLYDIVTLNTGYWKDKLAIVLYINEDKKQIKVRIIECGMNLTLKVKDVQFVNHNNRTAARSYIDLCNKLSKTFRDKYTDKQYIKDNWFTDKFIINDITADTIAKGIGQYITNTDSDRYSVSAIMWLSDIKDYIDALLKYGDFDFVAKAFKIYNITDTRFELIRKLYHYFYD
;
A
#
# COMPACT_ATOMS: atom_id res chain seq x y z
N MET A 1 2.47 -33.63 10.48
CA MET A 1 3.82 -33.44 9.93
C MET A 1 4.69 -32.90 11.06
N ASN A 2 5.64 -33.71 11.53
CA ASN A 2 6.45 -33.42 12.72
C ASN A 2 7.57 -32.44 12.37
N TYR A 3 7.60 -31.28 13.01
CA TYR A 3 8.69 -30.32 12.85
C TYR A 3 9.77 -30.60 13.90
N ILE A 4 10.89 -31.15 13.45
CA ILE A 4 12.10 -31.26 14.28
C ILE A 4 12.63 -29.85 14.51
N THR A 5 12.41 -29.33 15.71
CA THR A 5 12.94 -28.04 16.18
C THR A 5 14.23 -28.31 16.96
N TYR A 6 15.38 -27.93 16.41
CA TYR A 6 16.62 -27.89 17.18
C TYR A 6 16.57 -26.65 18.09
N LYS A 7 16.04 -26.85 19.29
CA LYS A 7 15.89 -25.83 20.32
C LYS A 7 17.20 -25.73 21.10
N GLN A 8 17.92 -24.59 21.01
CA GLN A 8 18.96 -24.28 22.00
C GLN A 8 18.30 -23.88 23.33
N ILE A 9 19.08 -23.97 24.42
CA ILE A 9 18.65 -23.76 25.82
C ILE A 9 18.07 -22.35 26.04
N ASP A 10 18.42 -21.37 25.19
CA ASP A 10 17.95 -19.99 25.23
C ASP A 10 16.68 -19.71 24.39
N GLY A 11 16.15 -20.71 23.68
CA GLY A 11 14.94 -20.59 22.85
C GLY A 11 15.15 -19.95 21.47
N THR A 12 16.39 -19.76 21.01
CA THR A 12 16.62 -19.28 19.63
C THR A 12 16.35 -20.38 18.59
N ILE A 13 15.59 -20.03 17.55
CA ILE A 13 15.38 -20.85 16.36
C ILE A 13 16.49 -20.50 15.36
N THR A 14 17.29 -21.49 14.97
CA THR A 14 18.29 -21.34 13.90
C THR A 14 17.70 -21.88 12.61
N SER A 15 17.29 -20.96 11.73
CA SER A 15 17.09 -21.30 10.31
C SER A 15 18.45 -21.30 9.62
N GLY A 16 18.58 -22.00 8.48
CA GLY A 16 19.77 -21.88 7.61
C GLY A 16 19.94 -20.48 7.00
N PHE A 17 19.00 -19.56 7.24
CA PHE A 17 19.07 -18.17 6.84
C PHE A 17 19.70 -17.32 7.93
N LYS A 18 20.48 -16.31 7.53
CA LYS A 18 21.06 -15.30 8.44
C LYS A 18 20.00 -14.40 9.12
N VAL A 19 18.73 -14.59 8.80
CA VAL A 19 17.60 -13.80 9.28
C VAL A 19 16.66 -14.69 10.08
N LYS A 20 16.25 -14.22 11.26
CA LYS A 20 15.35 -14.88 12.21
C LYS A 20 14.04 -14.11 12.35
N LEU A 21 13.06 -14.76 12.97
CA LEU A 21 11.81 -14.12 13.34
C LEU A 21 12.09 -12.92 14.26
N TYR A 22 11.41 -11.79 14.00
CA TYR A 22 11.55 -10.51 14.68
C TYR A 22 12.84 -9.72 14.45
N ASP A 23 13.73 -10.21 13.58
CA ASP A 23 14.88 -9.42 13.17
C ASP A 23 14.44 -8.12 12.51
N ILE A 24 15.22 -7.07 12.75
CA ILE A 24 15.20 -5.88 11.92
C ILE A 24 16.08 -6.13 10.72
N VAL A 25 15.54 -5.84 9.55
CA VAL A 25 16.23 -5.94 8.27
C VAL A 25 16.12 -4.62 7.51
N THR A 26 17.11 -4.35 6.68
CA THR A 26 17.05 -3.32 5.64
C THR A 26 16.65 -3.97 4.32
N LEU A 27 15.78 -3.32 3.56
CA LEU A 27 15.36 -3.76 2.23
C LEU A 27 16.40 -3.38 1.16
N ASN A 28 16.78 -4.32 0.30
CA ASN A 28 17.80 -4.08 -0.74
C ASN A 28 17.22 -3.84 -2.14
N THR A 29 15.90 -3.98 -2.32
CA THR A 29 15.26 -3.93 -3.63
C THR A 29 13.93 -3.18 -3.63
N GLY A 30 13.52 -2.77 -4.83
CA GLY A 30 12.22 -2.17 -5.10
C GLY A 30 12.04 -0.79 -4.47
N TYR A 31 10.79 -0.37 -4.41
CA TYR A 31 10.39 0.96 -3.92
C TYR A 31 10.86 1.23 -2.47
N TRP A 32 10.93 0.18 -1.65
CA TRP A 32 11.25 0.27 -0.22
C TRP A 32 12.74 0.07 0.08
N LYS A 33 13.61 0.18 -0.92
CA LYS A 33 15.05 0.08 -0.74
C LYS A 33 15.55 1.03 0.37
N ASP A 34 16.50 0.55 1.16
CA ASP A 34 17.14 1.25 2.28
C ASP A 34 16.20 1.53 3.48
N LYS A 35 14.96 1.01 3.45
CA LYS A 35 14.02 1.11 4.58
C LYS A 35 14.17 -0.05 5.54
N LEU A 36 13.81 0.20 6.80
CA LEU A 36 13.81 -0.81 7.86
C LEU A 36 12.46 -1.54 7.92
N ALA A 37 12.52 -2.84 8.15
CA ALA A 37 11.35 -3.68 8.37
C ALA A 37 11.61 -4.73 9.47
N ILE A 38 10.56 -5.12 10.17
CA ILE A 38 10.59 -6.24 11.13
C ILE A 38 10.11 -7.52 10.46
N VAL A 39 10.83 -8.63 10.66
CA VAL A 39 10.46 -9.95 10.14
C VAL A 39 9.33 -10.54 10.98
N LEU A 40 8.20 -10.84 10.36
CA LEU A 40 7.02 -11.39 11.02
C LEU A 40 6.79 -12.87 10.75
N TYR A 41 7.38 -13.39 9.68
CA TYR A 41 7.26 -14.80 9.30
C TYR A 41 8.37 -15.20 8.32
N ILE A 42 8.80 -16.46 8.38
CA ILE A 42 9.79 -17.05 7.49
C ILE A 42 9.18 -18.30 6.86
N ASN A 43 9.22 -18.37 5.54
CA ASN A 43 8.91 -19.56 4.76
C ASN A 43 10.22 -20.10 4.18
N GLU A 44 10.74 -21.16 4.79
CA GLU A 44 12.03 -21.71 4.41
C GLU A 44 11.99 -22.37 3.02
N ASP A 45 10.92 -23.12 2.71
CA ASP A 45 10.74 -23.83 1.44
C ASP A 45 10.78 -22.89 0.24
N LYS A 46 10.07 -21.75 0.34
CA LYS A 46 10.01 -20.73 -0.72
C LYS A 46 11.16 -19.73 -0.63
N LYS A 47 12.01 -19.82 0.40
CA LYS A 47 13.05 -18.83 0.72
C LYS A 47 12.48 -17.40 0.79
N GLN A 48 11.30 -17.27 1.38
CA GLN A 48 10.53 -16.04 1.48
C GLN A 48 10.34 -15.62 2.94
N ILE A 49 10.23 -14.32 3.16
CA ILE A 49 9.92 -13.74 4.46
C ILE A 49 8.75 -12.78 4.31
N LYS A 50 7.90 -12.71 5.34
CA LYS A 50 6.96 -11.60 5.49
C LYS A 50 7.57 -10.60 6.43
N VAL A 51 7.66 -9.36 5.99
CA VAL A 51 8.21 -8.25 6.77
C VAL A 51 7.16 -7.16 6.90
N ARG A 52 7.26 -6.34 7.94
CA ARG A 52 6.46 -5.13 8.09
C ARG A 52 7.37 -3.92 8.12
N ILE A 53 7.17 -2.98 7.21
CA ILE A 53 7.96 -1.75 7.10
C ILE A 53 7.70 -0.90 8.34
N ILE A 54 8.75 -0.47 9.03
CA ILE A 54 8.61 0.28 10.27
C ILE A 54 8.04 1.68 10.02
N GLU A 55 8.38 2.33 8.91
CA GLU A 55 7.95 3.70 8.59
C GLU A 55 6.43 3.85 8.38
N CYS A 56 5.77 2.83 7.82
CA CYS A 56 4.35 2.92 7.42
C CYS A 56 3.51 1.72 7.86
N GLY A 57 4.11 0.72 8.51
CA GLY A 57 3.41 -0.47 8.99
C GLY A 57 2.89 -1.42 7.90
N MET A 58 3.26 -1.23 6.64
CA MET A 58 2.82 -2.09 5.54
C MET A 58 3.54 -3.44 5.53
N ASN A 59 2.80 -4.49 5.19
CA ASN A 59 3.36 -5.85 5.06
C ASN A 59 3.88 -6.07 3.64
N LEU A 60 5.06 -6.69 3.51
CA LEU A 60 5.62 -7.17 2.26
C LEU A 60 5.99 -8.63 2.37
N THR A 61 5.91 -9.36 1.26
CA THR A 61 6.52 -10.69 1.12
C THR A 61 7.71 -10.58 0.18
N LEU A 62 8.90 -10.97 0.64
CA LEU A 62 10.16 -10.80 -0.07
C LEU A 62 10.97 -12.09 -0.06
N LYS A 63 11.94 -12.23 -0.97
CA LYS A 63 12.94 -13.30 -0.85
C LYS A 63 13.97 -12.91 0.20
N VAL A 64 14.51 -13.89 0.91
CA VAL A 64 15.54 -13.64 1.94
C VAL A 64 16.75 -12.89 1.38
N LYS A 65 17.12 -13.13 0.12
CA LYS A 65 18.24 -12.45 -0.56
C LYS A 65 18.03 -10.94 -0.77
N ASP A 66 16.78 -10.47 -0.70
CA ASP A 66 16.39 -9.09 -1.01
C ASP A 66 16.41 -8.21 0.24
N VAL A 67 16.93 -8.72 1.36
CA VAL A 67 17.08 -7.99 2.62
C VAL A 67 18.45 -8.20 3.24
N GLN A 68 18.86 -7.27 4.10
CA GLN A 68 20.08 -7.35 4.90
C GLN A 68 19.73 -7.30 6.38
N PHE A 69 20.28 -8.23 7.17
CA PHE A 69 20.14 -8.22 8.62
C PHE A 69 20.74 -6.95 9.23
N VAL A 70 20.04 -6.37 10.21
CA VAL A 70 20.49 -5.20 10.97
C VAL A 70 20.65 -5.54 12.46
N ASN A 71 19.59 -6.06 13.08
CA ASN A 71 19.58 -6.34 14.52
C ASN A 71 18.60 -7.47 14.87
N HIS A 72 18.92 -8.23 15.91
CA HIS A 72 18.04 -9.24 16.49
C HIS A 72 17.22 -8.63 17.64
N ASN A 73 15.92 -8.88 17.65
CA ASN A 73 15.05 -8.48 18.76
C ASN A 73 14.60 -9.66 19.59
N ASN A 74 14.51 -9.45 20.90
CA ASN A 74 13.70 -10.30 21.75
C ASN A 74 12.20 -10.04 21.52
N ARG A 75 11.36 -10.94 22.05
CA ARG A 75 9.89 -10.89 21.87
C ARG A 75 9.26 -9.59 22.40
N THR A 76 9.82 -8.99 23.44
CA THR A 76 9.29 -7.75 24.04
C THR A 76 9.54 -6.57 23.13
N ALA A 77 10.77 -6.38 22.66
CA ALA A 77 11.10 -5.33 21.69
C ALA A 77 10.29 -5.50 20.38
N ALA A 78 10.15 -6.74 19.91
CA ALA A 78 9.34 -7.05 18.73
C ALA A 78 7.88 -6.58 18.87
N ARG A 79 7.26 -6.78 20.05
CA ARG A 79 5.89 -6.30 20.31
C ARG A 79 5.80 -4.78 20.20
N SER A 80 6.75 -4.04 20.77
CA SER A 80 6.77 -2.58 20.67
C SER A 80 6.89 -2.10 19.22
N TYR A 81 7.71 -2.75 18.40
CA TYR A 81 7.77 -2.47 16.96
C TYR A 81 6.47 -2.79 16.23
N ILE A 82 5.81 -3.91 16.57
CA ILE A 82 4.54 -4.29 15.97
C ILE A 82 3.44 -3.27 16.33
N ASP A 83 3.38 -2.82 17.58
CA ASP A 83 2.41 -1.82 18.04
C ASP A 83 2.66 -0.46 17.35
N LEU A 84 3.92 -0.06 17.22
CA LEU A 84 4.29 1.12 16.44
C LEU A 84 3.83 0.97 14.98
N CYS A 85 4.13 -0.17 14.35
CA CYS A 85 3.72 -0.43 12.98
C CYS A 85 2.19 -0.44 12.83
N ASN A 86 1.44 -0.94 13.80
CA ASN A 86 -0.03 -0.91 13.76
C ASN A 86 -0.55 0.54 13.79
N LYS A 87 0.03 1.39 14.66
CA LYS A 87 -0.29 2.82 14.72
C LYS A 87 0.04 3.51 13.40
N LEU A 88 1.25 3.29 12.88
CA LEU A 88 1.71 3.89 11.62
C LEU A 88 0.91 3.40 10.42
N SER A 89 0.53 2.11 10.38
CA SER A 89 -0.34 1.58 9.33
C SER A 89 -1.73 2.20 9.37
N LYS A 90 -2.28 2.43 10.57
CA LYS A 90 -3.55 3.14 10.72
C LYS A 90 -3.40 4.58 10.24
N THR A 91 -2.42 5.34 10.74
CA THR A 91 -2.17 6.72 10.31
C THR A 91 -1.94 6.83 8.80
N PHE A 92 -1.18 5.88 8.22
CA PHE A 92 -0.96 5.80 6.78
C PHE A 92 -2.27 5.57 6.02
N ARG A 93 -3.11 4.64 6.47
CA ARG A 93 -4.42 4.39 5.85
C ARG A 93 -5.36 5.58 5.98
N ASP A 94 -5.51 6.11 7.19
CA ASP A 94 -6.39 7.23 7.50
C ASP A 94 -6.06 8.43 6.59
N LYS A 95 -4.75 8.72 6.43
CA LYS A 95 -4.22 9.75 5.53
C LYS A 95 -4.74 9.63 4.08
N TYR A 96 -4.77 8.42 3.52
CA TYR A 96 -5.23 8.19 2.13
C TYR A 96 -6.71 7.85 2.01
N THR A 97 -7.45 7.89 3.12
CA THR A 97 -8.92 7.88 3.13
C THR A 97 -9.52 9.28 3.29
N ASP A 98 -8.70 10.26 3.68
CA ASP A 98 -9.11 11.64 3.84
C ASP A 98 -9.22 12.34 2.48
N LYS A 99 -10.46 12.71 2.10
CA LYS A 99 -10.76 13.41 0.84
C LYS A 99 -9.95 14.70 0.69
N GLN A 100 -9.86 15.50 1.74
CA GLN A 100 -9.19 16.80 1.70
C GLN A 100 -7.68 16.60 1.54
N TYR A 101 -7.12 15.64 2.26
CA TYR A 101 -5.71 15.26 2.11
C TYR A 101 -5.40 14.83 0.67
N ILE A 102 -6.22 13.94 0.09
CA ILE A 102 -6.06 13.48 -1.29
C ILE A 102 -6.09 14.67 -2.26
N LYS A 103 -7.06 15.56 -2.10
CA LYS A 103 -7.22 16.76 -2.94
C LYS A 103 -6.00 17.67 -2.87
N ASP A 104 -5.54 18.00 -1.66
CA ASP A 104 -4.47 18.97 -1.44
C ASP A 104 -3.08 18.43 -1.81
N ASN A 105 -2.90 17.11 -1.78
CA ASN A 105 -1.59 16.47 -1.96
C ASN A 105 -1.49 15.64 -3.25
N TRP A 106 -2.49 15.71 -4.13
CA TRP A 106 -2.56 14.92 -5.37
C TRP A 106 -1.31 15.05 -6.26
N PHE A 107 -0.70 16.22 -6.29
CA PHE A 107 0.48 16.49 -7.13
C PHE A 107 1.81 16.44 -6.38
N THR A 108 1.79 16.39 -5.04
CA THR A 108 2.98 16.57 -4.20
C THR A 108 3.36 15.31 -3.42
N ASP A 109 2.37 14.50 -3.03
CA ASP A 109 2.64 13.25 -2.33
C ASP A 109 2.91 12.11 -3.32
N LYS A 110 4.16 11.64 -3.33
CA LYS A 110 4.62 10.51 -4.14
C LYS A 110 3.87 9.20 -3.91
N PHE A 111 3.13 9.09 -2.81
CA PHE A 111 2.35 7.92 -2.43
C PHE A 111 0.87 8.05 -2.73
N ILE A 112 0.39 9.20 -3.22
CA ILE A 112 -1.05 9.43 -3.40
C ILE A 112 -1.69 8.43 -4.38
N ILE A 113 -0.92 7.92 -5.33
CA ILE A 113 -1.37 6.85 -6.23
C ILE A 113 -1.11 5.50 -5.55
N ASN A 114 -2.08 5.07 -4.74
CA ASN A 114 -2.07 3.78 -4.06
C ASN A 114 -3.48 3.14 -4.04
N ASP A 115 -3.56 1.90 -3.57
CA ASP A 115 -4.80 1.13 -3.52
C ASP A 115 -5.84 1.68 -2.53
N ILE A 116 -5.42 2.27 -1.42
CA ILE A 116 -6.31 2.91 -0.44
C ILE A 116 -6.95 4.17 -1.04
N THR A 117 -6.17 5.01 -1.73
CA THR A 117 -6.70 6.18 -2.44
C THR A 117 -7.66 5.76 -3.56
N ALA A 118 -7.30 4.71 -4.31
CA ALA A 118 -8.17 4.14 -5.33
C ALA A 118 -9.52 3.71 -4.76
N ASP A 119 -9.51 2.89 -3.70
CA ASP A 119 -10.72 2.39 -3.04
C ASP A 119 -11.55 3.54 -2.43
N THR A 120 -10.88 4.54 -1.84
CA THR A 120 -11.52 5.72 -1.25
C THR A 120 -12.27 6.52 -2.31
N ILE A 121 -11.62 6.82 -3.44
CA ILE A 121 -12.24 7.55 -4.55
C ILE A 121 -13.37 6.72 -5.16
N ALA A 122 -13.12 5.43 -5.45
CA ALA A 122 -14.13 4.53 -6.02
C ALA A 122 -15.41 4.50 -5.18
N LYS A 123 -15.28 4.30 -3.86
CA LYS A 123 -16.41 4.36 -2.92
C LYS A 123 -17.08 5.73 -2.93
N GLY A 124 -16.29 6.80 -2.92
CA GLY A 124 -16.78 8.17 -2.96
C GLY A 124 -17.64 8.50 -4.19
N ILE A 125 -17.38 7.85 -5.33
CA ILE A 125 -18.16 8.01 -6.57
C ILE A 125 -19.19 6.89 -6.81
N GLY A 126 -19.39 6.00 -5.83
CA GLY A 126 -20.32 4.87 -5.93
C GLY A 126 -19.90 3.83 -6.98
N GLN A 127 -18.60 3.62 -7.16
CA GLN A 127 -18.00 2.58 -7.99
C GLN A 127 -17.46 1.44 -7.11
N TYR A 128 -17.45 0.22 -7.67
CA TYR A 128 -16.84 -0.94 -7.01
C TYR A 128 -15.69 -1.45 -7.87
N ILE A 129 -14.50 -1.50 -7.28
CA ILE A 129 -13.33 -2.12 -7.91
C ILE A 129 -13.53 -3.63 -7.82
N THR A 130 -14.01 -4.25 -8.90
CA THR A 130 -14.26 -5.69 -8.94
C THR A 130 -12.94 -6.47 -8.87
N ASN A 131 -12.90 -7.54 -8.07
CA ASN A 131 -11.85 -8.54 -8.20
C ASN A 131 -12.37 -9.96 -7.95
N THR A 132 -11.94 -10.89 -8.78
CA THR A 132 -12.15 -12.34 -8.65
C THR A 132 -11.11 -13.02 -7.76
N ASP A 133 -10.02 -12.32 -7.38
CA ASP A 133 -8.93 -12.87 -6.56
C ASP A 133 -8.43 -11.83 -5.53
N SER A 134 -8.59 -12.11 -4.24
CA SER A 134 -8.24 -11.17 -3.15
C SER A 134 -6.75 -10.84 -3.10
N ASP A 135 -5.90 -11.73 -3.60
CA ASP A 135 -4.45 -11.55 -3.61
C ASP A 135 -3.99 -10.49 -4.64
N ARG A 136 -4.87 -10.12 -5.58
CA ARG A 136 -4.58 -9.13 -6.63
C ARG A 136 -5.34 -7.82 -6.47
N TYR A 137 -6.09 -7.65 -5.37
CA TYR A 137 -6.94 -6.47 -5.17
C TYR A 137 -6.19 -5.16 -5.32
N SER A 138 -5.05 -5.00 -4.63
CA SER A 138 -4.26 -3.76 -4.69
C SER A 138 -3.77 -3.44 -6.10
N VAL A 139 -3.45 -4.45 -6.91
CA VAL A 139 -3.03 -4.25 -8.31
C VAL A 139 -4.21 -3.73 -9.14
N SER A 140 -5.38 -4.36 -9.06
CA SER A 140 -6.57 -3.92 -9.77
C SER A 140 -7.00 -2.51 -9.36
N ALA A 141 -6.87 -2.18 -8.06
CA ALA A 141 -7.20 -0.86 -7.55
C ALA A 141 -6.26 0.22 -8.13
N ILE A 142 -4.96 -0.05 -8.17
CA ILE A 142 -3.98 0.88 -8.76
C ILE A 142 -4.19 1.02 -10.27
N MET A 143 -4.48 -0.08 -10.98
CA MET A 143 -4.79 -0.03 -12.42
C MET A 143 -6.03 0.83 -12.68
N TRP A 144 -7.11 0.59 -11.95
CA TRP A 144 -8.32 1.39 -12.05
C TRP A 144 -8.07 2.89 -11.79
N LEU A 145 -7.31 3.21 -10.74
CA LEU A 145 -6.95 4.60 -10.43
C LEU A 145 -6.11 5.23 -11.55
N SER A 146 -5.20 4.44 -12.14
CA SER A 146 -4.37 4.89 -13.26
C SER A 146 -5.20 5.20 -14.50
N ASP A 147 -6.21 4.37 -14.79
CA ASP A 147 -7.10 4.55 -15.96
C ASP A 147 -7.94 5.84 -15.89
N ILE A 148 -8.21 6.33 -14.68
CA ILE A 148 -9.03 7.53 -14.45
C ILE A 148 -8.20 8.75 -14.01
N LYS A 149 -6.88 8.58 -13.84
CA LYS A 149 -5.98 9.57 -13.25
C LYS A 149 -6.03 10.89 -14.00
N ASP A 150 -6.01 10.87 -15.33
CA ASP A 150 -5.99 12.07 -16.16
C ASP A 150 -7.23 12.96 -15.95
N TYR A 151 -8.39 12.34 -15.66
CA TYR A 151 -9.59 13.08 -15.31
C TYR A 151 -9.45 13.78 -13.96
N ILE A 152 -8.89 13.08 -12.96
CA ILE A 152 -8.66 13.65 -11.62
C ILE A 152 -7.62 14.78 -11.70
N ASP A 153 -6.51 14.56 -12.43
CA ASP A 153 -5.50 15.57 -12.69
C ASP A 153 -6.12 16.84 -13.26
N ALA A 154 -6.95 16.72 -14.30
CA ALA A 154 -7.60 17.86 -14.93
C ALA A 154 -8.57 18.57 -13.96
N LEU A 155 -9.42 17.82 -13.26
CA LEU A 155 -10.36 18.37 -12.29
C LEU A 155 -9.65 19.10 -11.14
N LEU A 156 -8.59 18.52 -10.58
CA LEU A 156 -7.84 19.14 -9.48
C LEU A 156 -6.94 20.29 -9.93
N LYS A 157 -6.51 20.29 -11.19
CA LYS A 157 -5.69 21.37 -11.75
C LYS A 157 -6.51 22.61 -12.08
N TYR A 158 -7.71 22.44 -12.63
CA TYR A 158 -8.51 23.53 -13.18
C TYR A 158 -9.71 23.91 -12.31
N GLY A 159 -10.26 22.97 -11.53
CA GLY A 159 -11.42 23.23 -10.67
C GLY A 159 -12.72 23.54 -11.40
N ASP A 160 -12.77 23.30 -12.71
CA ASP A 160 -13.90 23.65 -13.57
C ASP A 160 -14.36 22.40 -14.34
N PHE A 161 -15.54 21.89 -13.98
CA PHE A 161 -16.15 20.74 -14.64
C PHE A 161 -16.35 20.97 -16.13
N ASP A 162 -16.83 22.15 -16.51
CA ASP A 162 -17.20 22.44 -17.89
C ASP A 162 -15.96 22.52 -18.79
N PHE A 163 -14.90 23.19 -18.30
CA PHE A 163 -13.62 23.20 -18.97
C PHE A 163 -13.08 21.78 -19.20
N VAL A 164 -13.08 20.95 -18.15
CA VAL A 164 -12.55 19.58 -18.22
C VAL A 164 -13.38 18.72 -19.19
N ALA A 165 -14.70 18.76 -19.10
CA ALA A 165 -15.56 18.03 -20.02
C ALA A 165 -15.35 18.43 -21.50
N LYS A 166 -14.99 19.71 -21.77
CA LYS A 166 -14.74 20.23 -23.13
C LYS A 166 -13.40 19.74 -23.63
N ALA A 167 -12.38 19.78 -22.76
CA ALA A 167 -11.04 19.32 -23.07
C ALA A 167 -11.03 17.84 -23.52
N PHE A 168 -11.86 17.01 -22.89
CA PHE A 168 -12.02 15.61 -23.29
C PHE A 168 -13.07 15.37 -24.39
N LYS A 169 -13.65 16.44 -24.98
CA LYS A 169 -14.63 16.40 -26.09
C LYS A 169 -15.88 15.55 -25.81
N ILE A 170 -16.36 15.51 -24.57
CA ILE A 170 -17.39 14.52 -24.15
C ILE A 170 -18.83 15.07 -24.22
N TYR A 171 -19.04 16.37 -24.46
CA TYR A 171 -20.37 17.01 -24.42
C TYR A 171 -21.45 16.42 -25.33
N ASN A 172 -21.09 15.65 -26.35
CA ASN A 172 -22.03 15.09 -27.33
C ASN A 172 -22.22 13.57 -27.23
N ILE A 173 -21.83 12.95 -26.10
CA ILE A 173 -21.91 11.49 -25.94
C ILE A 173 -22.54 11.14 -24.59
N THR A 174 -23.49 10.21 -24.57
CA THR A 174 -23.96 9.51 -23.35
C THR A 174 -22.89 8.54 -22.83
N ASP A 175 -21.64 9.00 -22.78
CA ASP A 175 -20.47 8.18 -22.44
C ASP A 175 -20.40 7.99 -20.92
N THR A 176 -20.18 6.75 -20.52
CA THR A 176 -19.74 6.36 -19.17
C THR A 176 -18.65 7.28 -18.59
N ARG A 177 -17.77 7.83 -19.43
CA ARG A 177 -16.70 8.77 -19.04
C ARG A 177 -17.23 10.13 -18.59
N PHE A 178 -18.31 10.64 -19.18
CA PHE A 178 -18.90 11.92 -18.76
C PHE A 178 -19.47 11.83 -17.34
N GLU A 179 -20.24 10.77 -17.09
CA GLU A 179 -20.80 10.50 -15.76
C GLU A 179 -19.69 10.23 -14.73
N LEU A 180 -18.60 9.57 -15.13
CA LEU A 180 -17.43 9.41 -14.27
C LEU A 180 -16.82 10.76 -13.87
N ILE A 181 -16.55 11.65 -14.84
CA ILE A 181 -15.97 12.98 -14.55
C ILE A 181 -16.92 13.80 -13.67
N ARG A 182 -18.23 13.74 -13.92
CA ARG A 182 -19.22 14.44 -13.09
C ARG A 182 -19.18 13.94 -11.66
N LYS A 183 -19.19 12.62 -11.46
CA LYS A 183 -19.08 12.01 -10.12
C LYS A 183 -17.77 12.39 -9.42
N LEU A 184 -16.65 12.39 -10.15
CA LEU A 184 -15.35 12.81 -9.62
C LEU A 184 -15.37 14.29 -9.20
N TYR A 185 -15.97 15.16 -10.02
CA TYR A 185 -16.10 16.59 -9.68
C TYR A 185 -16.90 16.78 -8.39
N HIS A 186 -18.09 16.18 -8.30
CA HIS A 186 -18.89 16.23 -7.07
C HIS A 186 -18.15 15.65 -5.87
N TYR A 187 -17.47 14.52 -6.05
CA TYR A 187 -16.67 13.94 -4.96
C TYR A 187 -15.65 14.93 -4.41
N PHE A 188 -14.90 15.64 -5.25
CA PHE A 188 -13.82 16.55 -4.82
C PHE A 188 -14.28 17.96 -4.44
N TYR A 189 -15.39 18.46 -4.98
CA TYR A 189 -15.79 19.87 -4.87
C TYR A 189 -17.08 20.12 -4.11
N ASP A 190 -17.91 19.09 -3.86
CA ASP A 190 -19.04 19.15 -2.94
C ASP A 190 -18.66 18.59 -1.56
#